data_AF-G1VHB6-F1
#
_entry.id   AF-G1VHB6-F1
#
_cell.length_a   1.000
_cell.length_b   1.000
_cell.length_c   1.000
_cell.angle_alpha   90.00
_cell.angle_beta   90.00
_cell.angle_gamma   90.00
#
_symmetry.space_group_name_H-M   'P 1'
#
loop_
_entity.id
_entity.type
_entity.pdbx_description
1 polymer ?
#
loop_
_entity_poly.entity_id
_entity_poly.type
_entity_poly.pdbx_seq_one_letter_code
_entity_poly.pdbx_strand_id
1 'polypeptide(L)'
;MKRTLFSICALVLSLTASAQIIKDTPKGKLMENLYRSSKSWVKKGWTGVQQGRYEGLVSKIVIGEDGCIYIYNPLSGLDSKSWLKLEKQADGKYRAKLPQAILTDDLGGDDEEEESSERTITLNRMVSNDDGKSYEPVGTAFNYVDFTWENNKLVMKGMGQKKQIWAAAYENSWQNNYGGDWALTIEPLGEQLITPPSTAVKAQYIVSSKSEPSPRIVEAMTDNNDIYIKGLFKAEKLANVWVRLTKQGDKAVMSTNQYLGITKKTDFKKYDSDKSEYHTFAAAFENETKAADNLEFSIDATGKLTASKILRTSLGRASDDNITGEDYIESYEGLTLTPYIQKEVGAPATPEYFYFTSTPDYDNTSNEIKLAFYVKNADVDGNYLDPEKMYYNVYVNDSTEPFKFKKSASQYNYMHEDEMTNIPFNYQDNRNYDFKVIDNLRILHFYDNSITTAKVVMVYEADSKKYSSEPLVASLPPTGIESANFNKATTEKYYTIDGRQIQKLQKGLNIVKSSDGTTRKVIVK
;
A
#
# COMPACT_ATOMS: atom_id res chain seq x y z
N MET A 1 -31.74 14.70 82.19
CA MET A 1 -30.28 14.98 82.17
C MET A 1 -29.58 13.91 81.35
N LYS A 2 -28.61 14.34 80.52
CA LYS A 2 -27.66 13.55 79.71
C LYS A 2 -28.21 12.75 78.52
N ARG A 3 -28.21 13.40 77.35
CA ARG A 3 -28.10 12.75 76.03
C ARG A 3 -26.63 12.64 75.68
N THR A 4 -26.17 11.42 75.40
CA THR A 4 -24.82 11.12 74.93
C THR A 4 -24.79 11.32 73.41
N LEU A 5 -24.06 12.33 72.93
CA LEU A 5 -23.76 12.50 71.51
C LEU A 5 -22.59 11.59 71.15
N PHE A 6 -22.79 10.65 70.23
CA PHE A 6 -21.70 10.02 69.48
C PHE A 6 -21.26 11.01 68.39
N SER A 7 -20.04 11.52 68.52
CA SER A 7 -19.37 12.31 67.49
C SER A 7 -18.74 11.35 66.48
N ILE A 8 -19.36 11.20 65.30
CA ILE A 8 -18.72 10.54 64.16
C ILE A 8 -17.82 11.59 63.51
N CYS A 9 -16.51 11.50 63.76
CA CYS A 9 -15.50 12.16 62.94
C CYS A 9 -15.49 11.49 61.56
N ALA A 10 -16.21 12.06 60.60
CA ALA A 10 -16.02 11.74 59.19
C ALA A 10 -14.69 12.34 58.73
N LEU A 11 -13.67 11.49 58.65
CA LEU A 11 -12.44 11.74 57.93
C LEU A 11 -12.80 11.95 56.45
N VAL A 12 -12.91 13.19 56.01
CA VAL A 12 -13.04 13.51 54.58
C VAL A 12 -11.66 13.26 53.96
N LEU A 13 -11.45 12.02 53.52
CA LEU A 13 -10.47 11.70 52.50
C LEU A 13 -10.91 12.44 51.23
N SER A 14 -10.30 13.59 50.97
CA SER A 14 -10.29 14.20 49.65
C SER A 14 -9.54 13.26 48.70
N LEU A 15 -10.24 12.25 48.19
CA LEU A 15 -9.83 11.60 46.96
C LEU A 15 -9.83 12.68 45.89
N THR A 16 -8.65 13.15 45.50
CA THR A 16 -8.47 13.76 44.19
C THR A 16 -8.99 12.73 43.20
N ALA A 17 -10.17 12.97 42.63
CA ALA A 17 -10.70 12.16 41.56
C ALA A 17 -9.65 12.16 40.43
N SER A 18 -8.85 11.10 40.35
CA SER A 18 -8.12 10.80 39.12
C SER A 18 -9.16 10.85 38.01
N ALA A 19 -8.98 11.73 37.03
CA ALA A 19 -9.95 11.94 35.96
C ALA A 19 -10.19 10.59 35.27
N GLN A 20 -11.32 9.96 35.55
CA GLN A 20 -11.64 8.65 34.98
C GLN A 20 -11.81 8.79 33.46
N ILE A 21 -11.14 7.95 32.70
CA ILE A 21 -11.32 7.91 31.24
C ILE A 21 -12.75 7.45 30.94
N ILE A 22 -13.48 8.24 30.15
CA ILE A 22 -14.85 7.91 29.76
C ILE A 22 -14.78 6.92 28.58
N LYS A 23 -14.91 5.63 28.85
CA LYS A 23 -14.89 4.57 27.83
C LYS A 23 -16.29 4.24 27.29
N ASP A 24 -17.27 4.16 28.19
CA ASP A 24 -18.65 3.89 27.81
C ASP A 24 -19.27 5.05 27.06
N THR A 25 -20.15 4.73 26.11
CA THR A 25 -20.92 5.76 25.37
C THR A 25 -21.81 6.53 26.35
N PRO A 26 -21.65 7.86 26.49
CA PRO A 26 -22.47 8.66 27.38
C PRO A 26 -23.96 8.59 27.00
N LYS A 27 -24.85 8.74 27.99
CA LYS A 27 -26.29 8.78 27.76
C LYS A 27 -26.68 10.05 26.99
N GLY A 28 -27.44 9.87 25.91
CA GLY A 28 -27.92 10.98 25.09
C GLY A 28 -28.13 10.58 23.64
N LYS A 29 -28.24 11.59 22.77
CA LYS A 29 -28.39 11.37 21.33
C LYS A 29 -27.01 11.16 20.70
N LEU A 30 -26.73 9.92 20.29
CA LEU A 30 -25.55 9.58 19.51
C LEU A 30 -25.69 10.09 18.07
N MET A 31 -24.65 10.75 17.59
CA MET A 31 -24.46 11.18 16.21
C MET A 31 -23.21 10.48 15.68
N GLU A 32 -23.39 9.63 14.66
CA GLU A 32 -22.32 8.87 14.03
C GLU A 32 -22.09 9.34 12.58
N ASN A 33 -21.07 8.76 11.93
CA ASN A 33 -20.72 9.05 10.54
C ASN A 33 -20.44 10.55 10.30
N LEU A 34 -19.79 11.18 11.28
CA LEU A 34 -19.44 12.60 11.21
C LEU A 34 -18.09 12.78 10.54
N TYR A 35 -17.99 13.84 9.76
CA TYR A 35 -16.79 14.29 9.08
C TYR A 35 -16.00 15.24 10.00
N ARG A 36 -14.81 14.81 10.45
CA ARG A 36 -13.88 15.65 11.21
C ARG A 36 -12.75 16.13 10.34
N SER A 37 -12.37 17.38 10.58
CA SER A 37 -11.19 18.00 10.01
C SER A 37 -10.37 18.74 11.06
N SER A 38 -9.04 18.62 11.03
CA SER A 38 -8.17 19.39 11.91
C SER A 38 -6.86 19.80 11.26
N LYS A 39 -6.42 21.06 11.45
CA LYS A 39 -5.00 21.40 11.28
C LYS A 39 -4.23 20.86 12.48
N SER A 40 -3.18 20.08 12.21
CA SER A 40 -2.55 19.23 13.21
C SER A 40 -1.06 19.01 12.95
N TRP A 41 -0.35 18.60 14.00
CA TRP A 41 0.84 17.77 13.86
C TRP A 41 0.38 16.36 13.47
N VAL A 42 0.56 16.02 12.19
CA VAL A 42 0.19 14.72 11.61
C VAL A 42 1.34 13.75 11.79
N LYS A 43 1.04 12.49 12.12
CA LYS A 43 2.04 11.43 12.26
C LYS A 43 2.85 11.26 10.97
N LYS A 44 4.17 11.16 11.12
CA LYS A 44 5.14 10.88 10.05
C LYS A 44 6.00 9.69 10.46
N GLY A 45 5.69 8.52 9.92
CA GLY A 45 6.36 7.27 10.31
C GLY A 45 5.98 6.85 11.74
N TRP A 46 6.91 6.19 12.42
CA TRP A 46 6.69 5.61 13.75
C TRP A 46 6.81 6.63 14.90
N THR A 47 7.79 7.53 14.81
CA THR A 47 8.18 8.41 15.93
C THR A 47 8.06 9.90 15.60
N GLY A 48 7.82 10.25 14.33
CA GLY A 48 7.81 11.62 13.87
C GLY A 48 6.42 12.23 13.77
N VAL A 49 6.38 13.56 13.77
CA VAL A 49 5.22 14.34 13.34
C VAL A 49 5.65 15.43 12.37
N GLN A 50 4.73 15.89 11.54
CA GLN A 50 4.92 17.03 10.64
C GLN A 50 3.68 17.92 10.62
N GLN A 51 3.87 19.19 10.30
CA GLN A 51 2.75 20.12 10.17
C GLN A 51 1.88 19.66 9.00
N GLY A 52 0.58 19.54 9.21
CA GLY A 52 -0.34 19.11 8.19
C GLY A 52 -1.80 19.23 8.62
N ARG A 53 -2.63 18.35 8.07
CA ARG A 53 -4.06 18.30 8.32
C ARG A 53 -4.51 16.84 8.38
N TYR A 54 -5.38 16.55 9.33
CA TYR A 54 -6.24 15.37 9.26
C TYR A 54 -7.55 15.81 8.63
N GLU A 55 -7.89 15.23 7.49
CA GLU A 55 -9.10 15.58 6.74
C GLU A 55 -10.00 14.35 6.61
N GLY A 56 -11.29 14.53 6.86
CA GLY A 56 -12.29 13.47 6.76
C GLY A 56 -12.13 12.33 7.75
N LEU A 57 -11.60 12.56 8.95
CA LEU A 57 -11.63 11.55 10.01
C LEU A 57 -13.09 11.20 10.37
N VAL A 58 -13.39 9.90 10.45
CA VAL A 58 -14.71 9.44 10.91
C VAL A 58 -14.83 9.74 12.40
N SER A 59 -15.89 10.44 12.78
CA SER A 59 -16.09 10.87 14.15
C SER A 59 -17.50 10.58 14.66
N LYS A 60 -17.63 10.66 15.99
CA LYS A 60 -18.90 10.47 16.71
C LYS A 60 -19.02 11.53 17.79
N ILE A 61 -20.24 12.00 18.01
CA ILE A 61 -20.59 12.93 19.08
C ILE A 61 -21.81 12.38 19.83
N VAL A 62 -21.85 12.54 21.16
CA VAL A 62 -23.09 12.43 21.92
C VAL A 62 -23.53 13.80 22.39
N ILE A 63 -24.78 14.15 22.11
CA ILE A 63 -25.47 15.26 22.79
C ILE A 63 -26.08 14.67 24.06
N GLY A 64 -25.45 14.93 25.20
CA GLY A 64 -25.78 14.32 26.49
C GLY A 64 -27.12 14.79 27.04
N GLU A 65 -27.79 13.91 27.79
CA GLU A 65 -28.99 14.28 28.57
C GLU A 65 -28.68 15.33 29.64
N ASP A 66 -27.42 15.42 30.06
CA ASP A 66 -26.90 16.44 30.98
C ASP A 66 -26.62 17.80 30.30
N GLY A 67 -26.96 17.93 29.01
CA GLY A 67 -26.72 19.12 28.21
C GLY A 67 -25.27 19.32 27.78
N CYS A 68 -24.37 18.37 28.07
CA CYS A 68 -22.98 18.41 27.62
C CYS A 68 -22.83 17.77 26.23
N ILE A 69 -21.69 18.03 25.59
CA ILE A 69 -21.29 17.36 24.35
C ILE A 69 -20.13 16.43 24.65
N TYR A 70 -20.15 15.24 24.07
CA TYR A 70 -19.06 14.29 24.19
C TYR A 70 -18.47 13.98 22.81
N ILE A 71 -17.16 14.15 22.65
CA ILE A 71 -16.45 13.85 21.40
C ILE A 71 -15.72 12.51 21.55
N TYR A 72 -16.01 11.55 20.67
CA TYR A 72 -15.28 10.28 20.61
C TYR A 72 -13.93 10.46 19.91
N ASN A 73 -12.89 9.79 20.41
CA ASN A 73 -11.52 9.91 19.93
C ASN A 73 -11.10 11.39 19.80
N PRO A 74 -10.98 12.12 20.92
CA PRO A 74 -10.96 13.58 20.93
C PRO A 74 -9.69 14.23 20.36
N LEU A 75 -8.66 13.45 20.01
CA LEU A 75 -7.43 13.91 19.36
C LEU A 75 -7.30 13.24 17.99
N SER A 76 -7.06 14.02 16.94
CA SER A 76 -6.94 13.47 15.58
C SER A 76 -5.71 12.57 15.42
N GLY A 77 -5.86 11.46 14.69
CA GLY A 77 -4.80 10.45 14.51
C GLY A 77 -4.57 9.54 15.72
N LEU A 78 -5.39 9.65 16.77
CA LEU A 78 -5.35 8.81 17.96
C LEU A 78 -6.66 8.04 18.15
N ASP A 79 -6.59 6.72 18.02
CA ASP A 79 -7.70 5.82 18.36
C ASP A 79 -7.72 5.53 19.87
N SER A 80 -8.05 6.56 20.67
CA SER A 80 -8.07 6.49 22.14
C SER A 80 -9.19 5.60 22.73
N LYS A 81 -10.19 5.28 21.90
CA LYS A 81 -11.44 4.61 22.25
C LYS A 81 -12.09 5.20 23.49
N SER A 82 -12.14 6.52 23.58
CA SER A 82 -12.69 7.26 24.72
C SER A 82 -13.46 8.50 24.28
N TRP A 83 -14.20 9.05 25.23
CA TRP A 83 -14.99 10.25 25.09
C TRP A 83 -14.39 11.38 25.90
N LEU A 84 -14.37 12.59 25.32
CA LEU A 84 -14.06 13.81 26.05
C LEU A 84 -15.33 14.63 26.25
N LYS A 85 -15.53 15.12 27.47
CA LYS A 85 -16.67 15.96 27.86
C LYS A 85 -16.41 17.44 27.57
N LEU A 86 -17.41 18.09 26.96
CA LEU A 86 -17.53 19.53 26.80
C LEU A 86 -18.74 20.03 27.59
N GLU A 87 -18.52 20.89 28.58
CA GLU A 87 -19.58 21.45 29.41
C GLU A 87 -20.24 22.64 28.74
N LYS A 88 -21.57 22.70 28.76
CA LYS A 88 -22.31 23.88 28.27
C LYS A 88 -22.00 25.11 29.11
N GLN A 89 -21.73 26.23 28.44
CA GLN A 89 -21.45 27.53 29.05
C GLN A 89 -22.67 28.46 28.94
N ALA A 90 -22.71 29.48 29.79
CA ALA A 90 -23.83 30.44 29.83
C ALA A 90 -23.97 31.27 28.54
N ASP A 91 -22.87 31.48 27.81
CA ASP A 91 -22.82 32.21 26.54
C ASP A 91 -23.18 31.33 25.32
N GLY A 92 -23.67 30.10 25.55
CA GLY A 92 -24.05 29.15 24.50
C GLY A 92 -22.89 28.36 23.90
N LYS A 93 -21.64 28.60 24.36
CA LYS A 93 -20.48 27.78 23.99
C LYS A 93 -20.47 26.46 24.76
N TYR A 94 -19.57 25.58 24.35
CA TYR A 94 -19.21 24.37 25.07
C TYR A 94 -17.73 24.41 25.42
N ARG A 95 -17.35 23.98 26.61
CA ARG A 95 -15.98 24.08 27.11
C ARG A 95 -15.43 22.72 27.51
N ALA A 96 -14.34 22.33 26.89
CA ALA A 96 -13.46 21.32 27.45
C ALA A 96 -12.66 21.95 28.59
N LYS A 97 -12.95 21.60 29.84
CA LYS A 97 -12.04 21.89 30.96
C LYS A 97 -10.92 20.84 30.96
N LEU A 98 -9.67 21.25 31.03
CA LEU A 98 -8.51 20.36 30.89
C LEU A 98 -7.60 20.48 32.13
N PRO A 99 -6.83 19.43 32.46
CA PRO A 99 -6.69 18.15 31.75
C PRO A 99 -7.91 17.23 31.85
N GLN A 100 -8.13 16.41 30.83
CA GLN A 100 -9.04 15.25 30.87
C GLN A 100 -8.28 14.00 30.41
N ALA A 101 -8.41 12.89 31.13
CA ALA A 101 -7.77 11.63 30.73
C ALA A 101 -8.48 11.03 29.51
N ILE A 102 -7.70 10.53 28.54
CA ILE A 102 -8.23 10.04 27.25
C ILE A 102 -7.73 8.65 26.88
N LEU A 103 -6.56 8.25 27.32
CA LEU A 103 -5.91 7.02 26.91
C LEU A 103 -5.09 6.47 28.07
N THR A 104 -5.03 5.14 28.15
CA THR A 104 -4.02 4.43 28.91
C THR A 104 -3.11 3.76 27.90
N ASP A 105 -1.81 3.96 28.02
CA ASP A 105 -0.79 3.28 27.21
C ASP A 105 0.32 2.71 28.11
N ASP A 106 1.21 1.93 27.53
CA ASP A 106 2.37 1.39 28.24
C ASP A 106 3.65 2.04 27.71
N LEU A 107 4.55 2.42 28.62
CA LEU A 107 5.88 2.94 28.31
C LEU A 107 6.95 1.92 28.69
N GLY A 108 7.74 1.48 27.71
CA GLY A 108 8.84 0.51 27.85
C GLY A 108 8.46 -0.91 27.42
N GLY A 109 9.41 -1.62 26.79
CA GLY A 109 9.32 -3.06 26.44
C GLY A 109 8.95 -3.44 25.00
N ASP A 110 9.85 -3.20 24.03
CA ASP A 110 9.91 -4.08 22.83
C ASP A 110 10.70 -5.38 23.13
N ASP A 111 11.45 -5.41 24.24
CA ASP A 111 12.24 -6.54 24.72
C ASP A 111 11.57 -7.19 25.95
N GLU A 112 11.57 -8.53 26.02
CA GLU A 112 10.93 -9.34 27.09
C GLU A 112 11.44 -9.06 28.52
N GLU A 113 12.45 -8.20 28.69
CA GLU A 113 13.11 -7.89 29.97
C GLU A 113 12.83 -6.47 30.52
N GLU A 114 12.16 -5.57 29.78
CA GLU A 114 11.79 -4.24 30.30
C GLU A 114 10.42 -4.25 30.98
N GLU A 115 10.36 -3.78 32.23
CA GLU A 115 9.08 -3.56 32.92
C GLU A 115 8.30 -2.44 32.22
N SER A 116 7.22 -2.80 31.52
CA SER A 116 6.27 -1.83 30.96
C SER A 116 5.53 -1.11 32.10
N SER A 117 5.53 0.23 32.09
CA SER A 117 4.76 1.02 33.05
C SER A 117 3.50 1.59 32.40
N GLU A 118 2.34 1.30 32.98
CA GLU A 118 1.05 1.84 32.54
C GLU A 118 1.00 3.35 32.80
N ARG A 119 0.69 4.14 31.77
CA ARG A 119 0.57 5.60 31.82
C ARG A 119 -0.85 6.04 31.52
N THR A 120 -1.35 6.99 32.30
CA THR A 120 -2.58 7.71 31.96
C THR A 120 -2.25 8.98 31.17
N ILE A 121 -2.64 9.00 29.91
CA ILE A 121 -2.47 10.13 28.99
C ILE A 121 -3.66 11.08 29.10
N THR A 122 -3.36 12.36 29.25
CA THR A 122 -4.35 13.45 29.36
C THR A 122 -4.33 14.36 28.15
N LEU A 123 -5.45 14.99 27.85
CA LEU A 123 -5.55 16.02 26.81
C LEU A 123 -5.43 17.39 27.45
N ASN A 124 -4.57 18.25 26.89
CA ASN A 124 -4.27 19.58 27.42
C ASN A 124 -4.27 20.63 26.32
N ARG A 125 -4.50 21.88 26.72
CA ARG A 125 -4.14 23.05 25.93
C ARG A 125 -2.68 23.38 26.21
N MET A 126 -1.90 23.48 25.15
CA MET A 126 -0.47 23.72 25.23
C MET A 126 -0.05 24.92 24.38
N VAL A 127 1.09 25.51 24.72
CA VAL A 127 1.69 26.64 24.01
C VAL A 127 3.13 26.31 23.63
N SER A 128 3.56 26.80 22.46
CA SER A 128 4.95 26.72 22.03
C SER A 128 5.60 28.09 21.97
N ASN A 129 6.85 28.15 22.42
CA ASN A 129 7.73 29.33 22.35
C ASN A 129 8.86 29.17 21.31
N ASP A 130 8.89 28.06 20.58
CA ASP A 130 10.00 27.66 19.70
C ASP A 130 9.54 27.25 18.29
N ASP A 131 8.45 27.85 17.82
CA ASP A 131 7.79 27.60 16.53
C ASP A 131 7.25 26.16 16.34
N GLY A 132 6.93 25.52 17.46
CA GLY A 132 6.27 24.21 17.52
C GLY A 132 7.22 23.03 17.59
N LYS A 133 8.48 23.24 18.00
CA LYS A 133 9.42 22.14 18.27
C LYS A 133 9.11 21.47 19.60
N SER A 134 8.64 22.24 20.59
CA SER A 134 8.18 21.76 21.88
C SER A 134 6.94 22.54 22.34
N TYR A 135 6.20 21.95 23.27
CA TYR A 135 4.99 22.52 23.84
C TYR A 135 4.91 22.24 25.33
N GLU A 136 4.38 23.21 26.07
CA GLU A 136 4.11 23.10 27.50
C GLU A 136 2.63 23.40 27.77
N PRO A 137 1.99 22.70 28.72
CA PRO A 137 0.63 23.03 29.14
C PRO A 137 0.51 24.49 29.58
N VAL A 138 -0.58 25.13 29.20
CA VAL A 138 -0.90 26.46 29.73
C VAL A 138 -1.25 26.37 31.22
N GLY A 139 -1.08 27.46 31.96
CA GLY A 139 -1.44 27.50 33.38
C GLY A 139 -2.91 27.12 33.64
N THR A 140 -3.20 26.49 34.78
CA THR A 140 -4.49 25.86 35.10
C THR A 140 -5.72 26.72 34.82
N ALA A 141 -5.65 28.04 35.08
CA ALA A 141 -6.75 28.97 34.83
C ALA A 141 -7.12 29.13 33.34
N PHE A 142 -6.21 28.79 32.43
CA PHE A 142 -6.36 28.91 30.98
C PHE A 142 -6.41 27.56 30.26
N ASN A 143 -6.29 26.45 31.01
CA ASN A 143 -6.29 25.10 30.45
C ASN A 143 -7.71 24.65 30.13
N TYR A 144 -8.28 25.26 29.10
CA TYR A 144 -9.57 24.94 28.54
C TYR A 144 -9.61 25.31 27.06
N VAL A 145 -10.54 24.69 26.34
CA VAL A 145 -10.83 25.00 24.95
C VAL A 145 -12.33 25.13 24.75
N ASP A 146 -12.73 26.21 24.10
CA ASP A 146 -14.12 26.48 23.78
C ASP A 146 -14.49 25.95 22.39
N PHE A 147 -15.75 25.56 22.26
CA PHE A 147 -16.37 25.07 21.04
C PHE A 147 -17.72 25.76 20.83
N THR A 148 -18.08 25.99 19.58
CA THR A 148 -19.39 26.54 19.20
C THR A 148 -20.05 25.65 18.15
N TRP A 149 -21.39 25.58 18.17
CA TRP A 149 -22.16 25.08 17.04
C TRP A 149 -22.41 26.22 16.06
N GLU A 150 -21.91 26.07 14.84
CA GLU A 150 -22.03 27.06 13.76
C GLU A 150 -22.52 26.31 12.52
N ASN A 151 -23.71 26.65 12.00
CA ASN A 151 -24.25 26.05 10.76
C ASN A 151 -24.17 24.51 10.72
N ASN A 152 -24.61 23.85 11.79
CA ASN A 152 -24.56 22.38 11.94
C ASN A 152 -23.12 21.78 11.96
N LYS A 153 -22.14 22.59 12.40
CA LYS A 153 -20.74 22.19 12.58
C LYS A 153 -20.27 22.57 13.98
N LEU A 154 -19.65 21.64 14.69
CA LEU A 154 -18.95 21.91 15.95
C LEU A 154 -17.56 22.46 15.62
N VAL A 155 -17.24 23.66 16.07
CA VAL A 155 -16.01 24.40 15.72
C VAL A 155 -15.19 24.70 16.98
N MET A 156 -13.93 24.27 16.99
CA MET A 156 -12.95 24.61 18.02
C MET A 156 -12.56 26.10 17.95
N LYS A 157 -12.48 26.76 19.10
CA LYS A 157 -12.15 28.20 19.23
C LYS A 157 -10.92 28.42 20.12
N GLY A 158 -10.28 29.56 19.91
CA GLY A 158 -9.22 30.09 20.79
C GLY A 158 -7.79 29.62 20.52
N MET A 159 -7.54 28.74 19.53
CA MET A 159 -6.21 28.18 19.26
C MET A 159 -5.79 28.20 17.79
N GLY A 160 -6.47 28.89 16.87
CA GLY A 160 -6.39 28.72 15.39
C GLY A 160 -5.03 28.79 14.66
N GLN A 161 -3.89 28.77 15.34
CA GLN A 161 -2.53 28.71 14.81
C GLN A 161 -1.68 27.70 15.61
N LYS A 162 -0.66 27.12 14.97
CA LYS A 162 0.25 26.13 15.59
C LYS A 162 0.95 26.58 16.89
N LYS A 163 0.96 27.87 17.24
CA LYS A 163 1.51 28.36 18.52
C LYS A 163 0.78 27.81 19.74
N GLN A 164 -0.48 27.37 19.58
CA GLN A 164 -1.25 26.73 20.62
C GLN A 164 -1.90 25.49 20.08
N ILE A 165 -1.82 24.38 20.82
CA ILE A 165 -2.37 23.10 20.40
C ILE A 165 -3.19 22.47 21.52
N TRP A 166 -4.11 21.62 21.11
CA TRP A 166 -4.83 20.64 21.89
C TRP A 166 -4.12 19.30 21.69
N ALA A 167 -3.43 18.82 22.72
CA ALA A 167 -2.49 17.71 22.57
C ALA A 167 -2.38 16.80 23.79
N ALA A 168 -1.96 15.56 23.53
CA ALA A 168 -1.73 14.55 24.54
C ALA A 168 -0.54 14.92 25.43
N ALA A 169 -0.69 14.70 26.73
CA ALA A 169 0.32 14.94 27.75
C ALA A 169 0.42 13.77 28.72
N TYR A 170 1.65 13.48 29.13
CA TYR A 170 1.96 12.63 30.27
C TYR A 170 2.84 13.44 31.22
N GLU A 171 2.49 13.49 32.51
CA GLU A 171 3.20 14.29 33.53
C GLU A 171 3.46 15.76 33.09
N ASN A 172 2.46 16.38 32.45
CA ASN A 172 2.55 17.74 31.88
C ASN A 172 3.58 17.92 30.75
N SER A 173 4.10 16.83 30.18
CA SER A 173 4.98 16.84 29.02
C SER A 173 4.24 16.41 27.76
N TRP A 174 4.42 17.15 26.66
CA TRP A 174 3.81 16.84 25.38
C TRP A 174 4.28 15.48 24.85
N GLN A 175 3.32 14.62 24.55
CA GLN A 175 3.54 13.34 23.89
C GLN A 175 3.44 13.54 22.38
N ASN A 176 4.55 13.96 21.77
CA ASN A 176 4.59 14.36 20.36
C ASN A 176 4.19 13.25 19.39
N ASN A 177 4.45 11.98 19.73
CA ASN A 177 4.05 10.80 18.96
C ASN A 177 2.53 10.69 18.75
N TYR A 178 1.72 11.35 19.59
CA TYR A 178 0.27 11.45 19.43
C TYR A 178 -0.20 12.67 18.64
N GLY A 179 0.70 13.59 18.28
CA GLY A 179 0.37 14.80 17.52
C GLY A 179 -0.24 15.92 18.36
N GLY A 180 -1.06 16.75 17.73
CA GLY A 180 -1.70 17.91 18.37
C GLY A 180 -2.47 18.78 17.40
N ASP A 181 -3.73 19.07 17.72
CA ASP A 181 -4.68 19.82 16.87
C ASP A 181 -4.72 21.31 17.25
N TRP A 182 -4.94 22.22 16.31
CA TRP A 182 -5.14 23.65 16.62
C TRP A 182 -6.30 24.32 15.90
N ALA A 183 -6.92 23.64 14.93
CA ALA A 183 -8.13 24.11 14.28
C ALA A 183 -9.00 22.91 13.90
N LEU A 184 -9.85 22.46 14.82
CA LEU A 184 -10.69 21.27 14.67
C LEU A 184 -12.15 21.64 14.36
N THR A 185 -12.77 20.89 13.47
CA THR A 185 -14.20 20.97 13.20
C THR A 185 -14.81 19.58 13.01
N ILE A 186 -16.07 19.40 13.42
CA ILE A 186 -16.84 18.16 13.23
C ILE A 186 -18.22 18.53 12.68
N GLU A 187 -18.64 17.92 11.58
CA GLU A 187 -19.94 18.13 10.95
C GLU A 187 -20.51 16.82 10.41
N PRO A 188 -21.83 16.71 10.16
CA PRO A 188 -22.38 15.57 9.44
C PRO A 188 -21.79 15.44 8.03
N LEU A 189 -21.53 14.21 7.60
CA LEU A 189 -21.21 13.93 6.20
C LEU A 189 -22.47 14.10 5.35
N GLY A 190 -22.41 14.93 4.30
CA GLY A 190 -23.53 15.16 3.39
C GLY A 190 -23.53 14.22 2.17
N GLU A 191 -22.37 13.71 1.81
CA GLU A 191 -22.17 12.84 0.66
C GLU A 191 -22.60 11.40 0.95
N GLN A 192 -23.10 10.73 -0.09
CA GLN A 192 -23.55 9.35 -0.03
C GLN A 192 -22.88 8.53 -1.13
N LEU A 193 -22.86 7.21 -0.93
CA LEU A 193 -22.43 6.28 -1.97
C LEU A 193 -23.34 6.43 -3.18
N ILE A 194 -22.72 6.46 -4.36
CA ILE A 194 -23.46 6.48 -5.62
C ILE A 194 -24.04 5.10 -5.87
N THR A 195 -25.30 5.07 -6.31
CA THR A 195 -25.95 3.86 -6.80
C THR A 195 -26.55 4.14 -8.17
N PRO A 196 -26.28 3.30 -9.18
CA PRO A 196 -26.93 3.42 -10.48
C PRO A 196 -28.46 3.26 -10.33
N PRO A 197 -29.26 3.99 -11.13
CA PRO A 197 -30.70 3.80 -11.13
C PRO A 197 -31.08 2.42 -11.68
N SER A 198 -32.28 1.94 -11.34
CA SER A 198 -32.77 0.63 -11.82
C SER A 198 -32.97 0.54 -13.34
N THR A 199 -33.02 1.69 -14.03
CA THR A 199 -33.12 1.81 -15.49
C THR A 199 -31.77 1.64 -16.20
N ALA A 200 -30.66 1.64 -15.45
CA ALA A 200 -29.33 1.61 -16.04
C ALA A 200 -29.04 0.27 -16.72
N VAL A 201 -28.43 0.35 -17.91
CA VAL A 201 -28.06 -0.80 -18.74
C VAL A 201 -26.63 -1.22 -18.43
N LYS A 202 -26.42 -2.53 -18.22
CA LYS A 202 -25.10 -3.09 -17.93
C LYS A 202 -24.14 -2.90 -19.11
N ALA A 203 -22.90 -2.54 -18.77
CA ALA A 203 -21.77 -2.44 -19.67
C ALA A 203 -20.51 -2.90 -18.92
N GLN A 204 -19.39 -3.02 -19.64
CA GLN A 204 -18.10 -3.34 -19.05
C GLN A 204 -17.02 -2.53 -19.76
N TYR A 205 -15.97 -2.19 -19.03
CA TYR A 205 -14.80 -1.51 -19.57
C TYR A 205 -13.53 -2.25 -19.17
N ILE A 206 -12.55 -2.26 -20.06
CA ILE A 206 -11.15 -2.55 -19.72
C ILE A 206 -10.53 -1.25 -19.18
N VAL A 207 -9.94 -1.34 -18.00
CA VAL A 207 -9.16 -0.25 -17.39
C VAL A 207 -7.69 -0.39 -17.76
N SER A 208 -7.07 0.73 -18.11
CA SER A 208 -5.61 0.86 -18.15
C SER A 208 -5.17 2.24 -17.67
N SER A 209 -3.95 2.32 -17.15
CA SER A 209 -3.28 3.55 -16.73
C SER A 209 -1.77 3.31 -16.79
N LYS A 210 -0.95 4.35 -16.55
CA LYS A 210 0.50 4.15 -16.42
C LYS A 210 0.89 3.21 -15.26
N SER A 211 0.08 3.18 -14.21
CA SER A 211 0.23 2.36 -13.01
C SER A 211 -0.45 0.99 -13.09
N GLU A 212 -1.14 0.68 -14.20
CA GLU A 212 -1.87 -0.56 -14.41
C GLU A 212 -1.21 -1.36 -15.53
N PRO A 213 -0.23 -2.23 -15.21
CA PRO A 213 0.52 -2.96 -16.22
C PRO A 213 -0.28 -4.10 -16.89
N SER A 214 -1.46 -4.43 -16.35
CA SER A 214 -2.30 -5.54 -16.78
C SER A 214 -3.76 -5.12 -16.98
N PRO A 215 -4.41 -5.48 -18.10
CA PRO A 215 -5.80 -5.11 -18.32
C PRO A 215 -6.73 -5.75 -17.29
N ARG A 216 -7.66 -4.98 -16.74
CA ARG A 216 -8.72 -5.50 -15.86
C ARG A 216 -10.08 -5.04 -16.32
N ILE A 217 -11.08 -5.90 -16.18
CA ILE A 217 -12.46 -5.56 -16.49
C ILE A 217 -13.10 -4.92 -15.26
N VAL A 218 -13.77 -3.79 -15.46
CA VAL A 218 -14.66 -3.17 -14.48
C VAL A 218 -16.10 -3.24 -14.94
N GLU A 219 -17.00 -3.35 -13.97
CA GLU A 219 -18.42 -3.29 -14.23
C GLU A 219 -18.82 -1.84 -14.49
N ALA A 220 -19.71 -1.63 -15.46
CA ALA A 220 -20.33 -0.35 -15.68
C ALA A 220 -21.85 -0.47 -15.85
N MET A 221 -22.54 0.64 -15.58
CA MET A 221 -23.93 0.81 -15.95
C MET A 221 -24.09 2.15 -16.64
N THR A 222 -24.98 2.23 -17.63
CA THR A 222 -25.26 3.45 -18.37
C THR A 222 -26.73 3.81 -18.25
N ASP A 223 -27.02 5.06 -17.89
CA ASP A 223 -28.38 5.58 -17.82
C ASP A 223 -28.39 6.99 -18.40
N ASN A 224 -29.07 7.18 -19.53
CA ASN A 224 -29.07 8.44 -20.26
C ASN A 224 -27.64 8.92 -20.58
N ASN A 225 -27.22 10.02 -19.96
CA ASN A 225 -25.87 10.57 -20.10
C ASN A 225 -24.90 10.08 -19.01
N ASP A 226 -25.38 9.41 -17.96
CA ASP A 226 -24.53 8.98 -16.86
C ASP A 226 -23.91 7.60 -17.13
N ILE A 227 -22.63 7.49 -16.81
CA ILE A 227 -21.85 6.26 -16.84
C ILE A 227 -21.39 6.00 -15.41
N TYR A 228 -21.87 4.91 -14.83
CA TYR A 228 -21.49 4.44 -13.52
C TYR A 228 -20.43 3.36 -13.67
N ILE A 229 -19.35 3.41 -12.90
CA ILE A 229 -18.24 2.46 -12.99
C ILE A 229 -17.96 1.91 -11.59
N LYS A 230 -17.84 0.59 -11.46
CA LYS A 230 -17.55 -0.12 -10.21
C LYS A 230 -16.34 -1.02 -10.37
N GLY A 231 -15.53 -1.10 -9.33
CA GLY A 231 -14.25 -1.82 -9.36
C GLY A 231 -13.11 -0.98 -9.89
N LEU A 232 -13.26 0.35 -9.98
CA LEU A 232 -12.20 1.23 -10.46
C LEU A 232 -11.00 1.29 -9.48
N PHE A 233 -11.20 0.98 -8.21
CA PHE A 233 -10.15 0.96 -7.18
C PHE A 233 -9.85 -0.48 -6.74
N LYS A 234 -8.56 -0.79 -6.49
CA LYS A 234 -8.01 -2.11 -6.15
C LYS A 234 -8.19 -2.47 -4.67
N ALA A 235 -8.23 -1.48 -3.78
CA ALA A 235 -8.45 -1.69 -2.36
C ALA A 235 -9.78 -2.43 -2.16
N GLU A 236 -9.74 -3.54 -1.43
CA GLU A 236 -10.88 -4.48 -1.30
C GLU A 236 -12.16 -3.78 -0.84
N LYS A 237 -12.06 -2.83 0.09
CA LYS A 237 -13.19 -2.04 0.59
C LYS A 237 -13.83 -1.13 -0.47
N LEU A 238 -13.10 -0.77 -1.50
CA LEU A 238 -13.54 0.13 -2.57
C LEU A 238 -13.94 -0.62 -3.84
N ALA A 239 -13.64 -1.92 -3.94
CA ALA A 239 -13.86 -2.73 -5.14
C ALA A 239 -15.35 -2.77 -5.58
N ASN A 240 -16.28 -2.64 -4.64
CA ASN A 240 -17.73 -2.68 -4.91
C ASN A 240 -18.40 -1.30 -4.97
N VAL A 241 -17.62 -0.22 -5.02
CA VAL A 241 -18.13 1.15 -4.96
C VAL A 241 -18.24 1.75 -6.36
N TRP A 242 -19.34 2.48 -6.59
CA TRP A 242 -19.60 3.16 -7.86
C TRP A 242 -19.02 4.58 -7.87
N VAL A 243 -18.43 4.95 -8.99
CA VAL A 243 -18.20 6.35 -9.39
C VAL A 243 -19.06 6.69 -10.59
N ARG A 244 -19.43 7.96 -10.74
CA ARG A 244 -20.28 8.46 -11.83
C ARG A 244 -19.53 9.45 -12.71
N LEU A 245 -19.59 9.23 -14.01
CA LEU A 245 -19.26 10.18 -15.05
C LEU A 245 -20.55 10.66 -15.72
N THR A 246 -20.59 11.91 -16.17
CA THR A 246 -21.70 12.42 -16.98
C THR A 246 -21.20 12.82 -18.36
N LYS A 247 -21.78 12.22 -19.41
CA LYS A 247 -21.51 12.49 -20.81
C LYS A 247 -22.00 13.89 -21.21
N GLN A 248 -21.15 14.60 -21.93
CA GLN A 248 -21.35 15.95 -22.44
C GLN A 248 -20.79 15.99 -23.86
N GLY A 249 -21.58 15.52 -24.83
CA GLY A 249 -21.16 15.42 -26.24
C GLY A 249 -20.08 14.37 -26.45
N ASP A 250 -18.90 14.82 -26.88
CA ASP A 250 -17.69 14.03 -27.14
C ASP A 250 -16.80 13.87 -25.89
N LYS A 251 -17.29 14.29 -24.72
CA LYS A 251 -16.62 14.14 -23.43
C LYS A 251 -17.49 13.48 -22.38
N ALA A 252 -16.86 12.99 -21.31
CA ALA A 252 -17.53 12.67 -20.05
C ALA A 252 -16.78 13.32 -18.88
N VAL A 253 -17.49 13.69 -17.82
CA VAL A 253 -16.93 14.44 -16.70
C VAL A 253 -17.23 13.76 -15.38
N MET A 254 -16.22 13.56 -14.54
CA MET A 254 -16.35 13.23 -13.12
C MET A 254 -16.18 14.49 -12.29
N SER A 255 -17.14 14.85 -11.44
CA SER A 255 -16.87 15.84 -10.38
C SER A 255 -15.90 15.27 -9.35
N THR A 256 -14.97 16.11 -8.88
CA THR A 256 -14.08 15.73 -7.78
C THR A 256 -14.87 15.48 -6.48
N ASN A 257 -14.29 14.72 -5.56
CA ASN A 257 -14.86 14.38 -4.26
C ASN A 257 -16.17 13.57 -4.31
N GLN A 258 -16.23 12.51 -5.13
CA GLN A 258 -17.31 11.52 -5.03
C GLN A 258 -17.01 10.56 -3.87
N TYR A 259 -17.97 10.39 -2.96
CA TYR A 259 -17.77 9.60 -1.75
C TYR A 259 -17.63 8.11 -2.04
N LEU A 260 -16.58 7.50 -1.50
CA LEU A 260 -16.25 6.09 -1.71
C LEU A 260 -16.53 5.19 -0.50
N GLY A 261 -16.80 5.77 0.67
CA GLY A 261 -17.01 5.01 1.90
C GLY A 261 -15.95 5.29 2.97
N ILE A 262 -15.76 4.34 3.88
CA ILE A 262 -14.83 4.45 5.01
C ILE A 262 -13.65 3.51 4.78
N THR A 263 -12.43 4.05 4.84
CA THR A 263 -11.19 3.26 4.79
C THR A 263 -10.24 3.63 5.93
N LYS A 264 -9.16 2.86 6.04
CA LYS A 264 -7.98 3.09 6.88
C LYS A 264 -6.78 3.16 5.98
N LYS A 265 -5.70 3.80 6.43
CA LYS A 265 -4.41 3.79 5.70
C LYS A 265 -3.91 2.39 5.38
N THR A 266 -4.18 1.42 6.26
CA THR A 266 -3.82 0.01 6.06
C THR A 266 -4.62 -0.70 4.98
N ASP A 267 -5.67 -0.08 4.44
CA ASP A 267 -6.39 -0.62 3.28
C ASP A 267 -5.63 -0.35 1.96
N PHE A 268 -4.62 0.55 1.98
CA PHE A 268 -3.77 0.89 0.82
C PHE A 268 -2.33 0.41 0.97
N LYS A 269 -1.86 0.16 2.21
CA LYS A 269 -0.51 -0.34 2.48
C LYS A 269 -0.48 -1.31 3.66
N LYS A 270 0.58 -2.12 3.76
CA LYS A 270 0.64 -3.24 4.73
C LYS A 270 0.59 -2.81 6.20
N TYR A 271 1.29 -1.74 6.59
CA TYR A 271 1.41 -1.32 7.99
C TYR A 271 1.42 0.19 8.15
N ASP A 272 0.61 0.73 9.06
CA ASP A 272 0.66 2.15 9.44
C ASP A 272 0.40 2.34 10.94
N SER A 273 1.02 3.37 11.54
CA SER A 273 0.87 3.74 12.96
C SER A 273 -0.42 4.53 13.24
N ASP A 274 -1.05 5.09 12.22
CA ASP A 274 -2.35 5.72 12.30
C ASP A 274 -3.46 4.69 11.98
N LYS A 275 -4.22 4.36 13.02
CA LYS A 275 -5.32 3.38 12.97
C LYS A 275 -6.68 4.01 12.73
N SER A 276 -6.72 5.33 12.47
CA SER A 276 -7.96 6.06 12.32
C SER A 276 -8.73 5.67 11.06
N GLU A 277 -10.04 5.85 11.13
CA GLU A 277 -10.95 5.69 9.99
C GLU A 277 -11.15 7.03 9.29
N TYR A 278 -11.22 6.97 7.97
CA TYR A 278 -11.35 8.12 7.09
C TYR A 278 -12.52 7.94 6.12
N HIS A 279 -13.29 9.00 5.93
CA HIS A 279 -14.15 9.15 4.78
C HIS A 279 -13.29 9.32 3.54
N THR A 280 -13.37 8.40 2.60
CA THR A 280 -12.55 8.38 1.37
C THR A 280 -13.35 8.87 0.17
N PHE A 281 -12.68 9.55 -0.74
CA PHE A 281 -13.29 10.13 -1.94
C PHE A 281 -12.49 9.83 -3.20
N ALA A 282 -13.17 9.70 -4.34
CA ALA A 282 -12.57 9.75 -5.66
C ALA A 282 -12.42 11.22 -6.05
N ALA A 283 -11.21 11.62 -6.41
CA ALA A 283 -10.88 12.99 -6.70
C ALA A 283 -9.96 13.13 -7.91
N ALA A 284 -10.09 14.27 -8.58
CA ALA A 284 -9.27 14.65 -9.72
C ALA A 284 -8.09 15.51 -9.26
N PHE A 285 -6.93 15.33 -9.89
CA PHE A 285 -5.72 16.10 -9.59
C PHE A 285 -5.03 16.53 -10.89
N GLU A 286 -4.62 17.80 -10.95
CA GLU A 286 -3.79 18.31 -12.04
C GLU A 286 -2.40 17.68 -12.01
N ASN A 287 -1.88 17.48 -10.79
CA ASN A 287 -0.59 16.85 -10.51
C ASN A 287 -0.54 16.43 -9.03
N GLU A 288 0.60 15.90 -8.59
CA GLU A 288 0.85 15.40 -7.24
C GLU A 288 0.57 16.40 -6.11
N THR A 289 0.51 17.70 -6.40
CA THR A 289 0.39 18.77 -5.39
C THR A 289 -0.83 19.66 -5.58
N LYS A 290 -1.66 19.40 -6.60
CA LYS A 290 -2.76 20.29 -6.96
C LYS A 290 -4.02 19.52 -7.31
N ALA A 291 -5.09 19.79 -6.57
CA ALA A 291 -6.39 19.22 -6.83
C ALA A 291 -7.04 19.87 -8.06
N ALA A 292 -7.94 19.14 -8.71
CA ALA A 292 -8.77 19.63 -9.80
C ALA A 292 -10.26 19.52 -9.44
N ASP A 293 -11.07 20.43 -9.97
CA ASP A 293 -12.52 20.44 -9.73
C ASP A 293 -13.23 19.25 -10.40
N ASN A 294 -12.67 18.76 -11.50
CA ASN A 294 -13.22 17.67 -12.27
C ASN A 294 -12.13 16.87 -13.01
N LEU A 295 -12.49 15.66 -13.38
CA LEU A 295 -11.76 14.80 -14.30
C LEU A 295 -12.53 14.71 -15.62
N GLU A 296 -11.99 15.31 -16.68
CA GLU A 296 -12.55 15.19 -18.02
C GLU A 296 -12.00 13.96 -18.72
N PHE A 297 -12.87 13.27 -19.45
CA PHE A 297 -12.52 12.20 -20.37
C PHE A 297 -12.91 12.62 -21.78
N SER A 298 -11.97 12.52 -22.71
CA SER A 298 -12.30 12.54 -24.15
C SER A 298 -12.91 11.20 -24.54
N ILE A 299 -13.91 11.21 -25.41
CA ILE A 299 -14.57 10.01 -25.93
C ILE A 299 -14.23 9.90 -27.42
N ASP A 300 -13.59 8.80 -27.83
CA ASP A 300 -13.32 8.55 -29.24
C ASP A 300 -14.49 7.87 -29.96
N ALA A 301 -14.32 7.64 -31.28
CA ALA A 301 -15.35 7.00 -32.11
C ALA A 301 -15.70 5.56 -31.70
N THR A 302 -14.84 4.89 -30.93
CA THR A 302 -15.09 3.54 -30.39
C THR A 302 -15.79 3.58 -29.03
N GLY A 303 -15.97 4.77 -28.44
CA GLY A 303 -16.51 4.94 -27.10
C GLY A 303 -15.46 4.79 -26.00
N LYS A 304 -14.16 4.74 -26.34
CA LYS A 304 -13.08 4.73 -25.35
C LYS A 304 -12.97 6.09 -24.70
N LEU A 305 -12.92 6.07 -23.36
CA LEU A 305 -12.73 7.25 -22.53
C LEU A 305 -11.25 7.40 -22.18
N THR A 306 -10.67 8.58 -22.38
CA THR A 306 -9.28 8.88 -21.99
C THR A 306 -9.24 10.11 -21.10
N ALA A 307 -8.80 9.93 -19.86
CA ALA A 307 -8.72 10.98 -18.84
C ALA A 307 -7.65 12.03 -19.19
N SER A 308 -7.97 13.30 -18.97
CA SER A 308 -7.05 14.43 -19.16
C SER A 308 -6.12 14.69 -17.98
N LYS A 309 -6.46 14.14 -16.81
CA LYS A 309 -5.81 14.39 -15.51
C LYS A 309 -5.66 13.09 -14.71
N ILE A 310 -5.18 13.20 -13.48
CA ILE A 310 -4.97 12.06 -12.59
C ILE A 310 -6.25 11.81 -11.78
N LEU A 311 -6.71 10.56 -11.76
CA LEU A 311 -7.69 10.09 -10.78
C LEU A 311 -6.94 9.57 -9.56
N ARG A 312 -7.31 10.02 -8.35
CA ARG A 312 -6.80 9.45 -7.10
C ARG A 312 -7.91 9.20 -6.09
N THR A 313 -7.70 8.23 -5.21
CA THR A 313 -8.42 8.24 -3.92
C THR A 313 -7.85 9.36 -3.04
N SER A 314 -8.67 9.92 -2.15
CA SER A 314 -8.24 10.89 -1.14
C SER A 314 -8.82 10.55 0.21
N LEU A 315 -8.00 10.62 1.27
CA LEU A 315 -8.48 10.54 2.65
C LEU A 315 -9.03 11.92 3.02
N GLY A 316 -10.34 11.98 3.22
CA GLY A 316 -11.10 13.23 3.27
C GLY A 316 -11.28 13.87 1.89
N ARG A 317 -11.94 15.02 1.85
CA ARG A 317 -12.14 15.76 0.59
C ARG A 317 -10.80 16.28 0.09
N ALA A 318 -10.48 16.00 -1.17
CA ALA A 318 -9.31 16.53 -1.84
C ALA A 318 -9.44 18.04 -2.00
N SER A 319 -8.33 18.75 -1.77
CA SER A 319 -8.14 20.18 -2.04
C SER A 319 -6.64 20.48 -2.07
N ASP A 320 -6.24 21.67 -2.50
CA ASP A 320 -4.83 22.10 -2.42
C ASP A 320 -4.29 22.12 -0.97
N ASP A 321 -5.18 22.23 0.01
CA ASP A 321 -4.87 22.14 1.44
C ASP A 321 -4.95 20.71 2.01
N ASN A 322 -5.45 19.74 1.22
CA ASN A 322 -5.53 18.32 1.56
C ASN A 322 -5.12 17.43 0.38
N ILE A 323 -3.80 17.30 0.22
CA ILE A 323 -3.20 16.35 -0.71
C ILE A 323 -2.70 15.16 0.10
N THR A 324 -3.38 14.02 -0.02
CA THR A 324 -2.95 12.78 0.64
C THR A 324 -1.69 12.23 -0.06
N GLY A 325 -0.67 11.85 0.72
CA GLY A 325 0.56 11.27 0.19
C GLY A 325 0.35 9.95 -0.55
N GLU A 326 1.23 9.65 -1.50
CA GLU A 326 1.07 8.54 -2.46
C GLU A 326 1.03 7.15 -1.81
N ASP A 327 1.66 6.98 -0.65
CA ASP A 327 1.66 5.70 0.11
C ASP A 327 0.29 5.30 0.67
N TYR A 328 -0.71 6.19 0.61
CA TYR A 328 -2.03 6.02 1.25
C TYR A 328 -3.19 6.13 0.27
N ILE A 329 -2.89 6.08 -1.03
CA ILE A 329 -3.87 6.31 -2.07
C ILE A 329 -3.61 5.39 -3.26
N GLU A 330 -4.64 5.19 -4.07
CA GLU A 330 -4.49 4.70 -5.44
C GLU A 330 -4.47 5.86 -6.41
N SER A 331 -3.61 5.79 -7.42
CA SER A 331 -3.41 6.84 -8.41
C SER A 331 -3.39 6.26 -9.82
N TYR A 332 -4.17 6.87 -10.71
CA TYR A 332 -4.33 6.47 -12.10
C TYR A 332 -4.03 7.65 -13.02
N GLU A 333 -2.77 7.74 -13.45
CA GLU A 333 -2.34 8.69 -14.47
C GLU A 333 -2.59 8.11 -15.87
N GLY A 334 -3.14 8.92 -16.78
CA GLY A 334 -3.48 8.48 -18.13
C GLY A 334 -4.54 7.38 -18.14
N LEU A 335 -5.49 7.43 -17.20
CA LEU A 335 -6.57 6.46 -17.08
C LEU A 335 -7.36 6.39 -18.39
N THR A 336 -7.51 5.18 -18.92
CA THR A 336 -8.42 4.90 -20.03
C THR A 336 -9.43 3.82 -19.66
N LEU A 337 -10.65 3.99 -20.17
CA LEU A 337 -11.74 3.03 -20.06
C LEU A 337 -12.15 2.66 -21.48
N THR A 338 -11.76 1.47 -21.91
CA THR A 338 -12.07 0.97 -23.26
C THR A 338 -13.29 0.04 -23.18
N PRO A 339 -14.39 0.28 -23.93
CA PRO A 339 -15.54 -0.60 -23.92
C PRO A 339 -15.12 -2.05 -24.12
N TYR A 340 -15.55 -2.93 -23.21
CA TYR A 340 -15.21 -4.33 -23.29
C TYR A 340 -16.13 -5.04 -24.28
N ILE A 341 -15.53 -5.70 -25.26
CA ILE A 341 -16.19 -6.62 -26.17
C ILE A 341 -15.48 -7.94 -26.01
N GLN A 342 -16.21 -8.99 -25.62
CA GLN A 342 -15.68 -10.34 -25.58
C GLN A 342 -15.27 -10.74 -27.00
N LYS A 343 -13.95 -10.87 -27.20
CA LYS A 343 -13.38 -11.39 -28.44
C LYS A 343 -13.14 -12.89 -28.33
N GLU A 344 -12.88 -13.51 -29.47
CA GLU A 344 -12.40 -14.88 -29.53
C GLU A 344 -11.07 -14.99 -28.79
N VAL A 345 -10.91 -16.07 -28.03
CA VAL A 345 -9.74 -16.31 -27.18
C VAL A 345 -8.53 -16.70 -28.04
N GLY A 346 -7.45 -15.93 -27.91
CA GLY A 346 -6.14 -16.21 -28.50
C GLY A 346 -5.16 -16.91 -27.53
N ALA A 347 -3.96 -17.22 -28.05
CA ALA A 347 -2.86 -17.73 -27.25
C ALA A 347 -2.36 -16.66 -26.26
N PRO A 348 -2.08 -17.01 -24.98
CA PRO A 348 -1.50 -16.06 -24.03
C PRO A 348 -0.21 -15.42 -24.55
N ALA A 349 0.03 -14.17 -24.17
CA ALA A 349 1.30 -13.51 -24.47
C ALA A 349 2.47 -14.23 -23.79
N THR A 350 3.61 -14.28 -24.49
CA THR A 350 4.87 -14.82 -23.96
C THR A 350 5.32 -14.02 -22.73
N PRO A 351 5.75 -14.67 -21.63
CA PRO A 351 6.34 -13.98 -20.49
C PRO A 351 7.60 -13.21 -20.88
N GLU A 352 7.82 -12.07 -20.25
CA GLU A 352 9.01 -11.26 -20.47
C GLU A 352 10.08 -11.60 -19.43
N TYR A 353 11.29 -11.92 -19.89
CA TYR A 353 12.42 -12.22 -19.02
C TYR A 353 12.75 -11.02 -18.12
N PHE A 354 13.05 -11.27 -16.83
CA PHE A 354 13.66 -10.25 -15.97
C PHE A 354 15.05 -10.66 -15.51
N TYR A 355 15.17 -11.73 -14.71
CA TYR A 355 16.47 -12.30 -14.36
C TYR A 355 16.38 -13.80 -14.04
N PHE A 356 17.50 -14.50 -14.21
CA PHE A 356 17.69 -15.84 -13.68
C PHE A 356 19.07 -15.94 -13.04
N THR A 357 19.11 -16.16 -11.72
CA THR A 357 20.34 -16.06 -10.93
C THR A 357 20.54 -17.27 -10.05
N SER A 358 21.80 -17.59 -9.78
CA SER A 358 22.24 -18.55 -8.77
C SER A 358 23.22 -17.81 -7.86
N THR A 359 22.78 -17.42 -6.66
CA THR A 359 23.58 -16.65 -5.70
C THR A 359 23.84 -17.47 -4.44
N PRO A 360 25.05 -17.47 -3.86
CA PRO A 360 25.27 -18.14 -2.59
C PRO A 360 24.27 -17.69 -1.51
N ASP A 361 23.79 -18.62 -0.70
CA ASP A 361 23.06 -18.31 0.51
C ASP A 361 23.96 -17.58 1.53
N TYR A 362 23.36 -17.05 2.60
CA TYR A 362 24.07 -16.24 3.59
C TYR A 362 25.29 -16.97 4.21
N ASP A 363 25.16 -18.28 4.41
CA ASP A 363 26.19 -19.13 4.99
C ASP A 363 27.19 -19.70 3.95
N ASN A 364 27.02 -19.36 2.66
CA ASN A 364 27.74 -19.92 1.51
C ASN A 364 27.76 -21.46 1.46
N THR A 365 26.70 -22.10 1.96
CA THR A 365 26.55 -23.57 2.00
C THR A 365 25.78 -24.11 0.80
N SER A 366 24.93 -23.28 0.19
CA SER A 366 24.15 -23.61 -1.00
C SER A 366 23.97 -22.38 -1.88
N ASN A 367 23.51 -22.56 -3.12
CA ASN A 367 23.10 -21.44 -3.96
C ASN A 367 21.58 -21.32 -3.94
N GLU A 368 21.10 -20.10 -3.80
CA GLU A 368 19.71 -19.73 -4.01
C GLU A 368 19.49 -19.44 -5.51
N ILE A 369 18.67 -20.26 -6.16
CA ILE A 369 18.31 -20.07 -7.56
C ILE A 369 16.97 -19.32 -7.65
N LYS A 370 16.94 -18.21 -8.39
CA LYS A 370 15.73 -17.39 -8.59
C LYS A 370 15.49 -17.10 -10.05
N LEU A 371 14.27 -17.37 -10.52
CA LEU A 371 13.77 -16.91 -11.80
C LEU A 371 12.74 -15.81 -11.59
N ALA A 372 12.94 -14.67 -12.23
CA ALA A 372 11.98 -13.58 -12.25
C ALA A 372 11.59 -13.23 -13.69
N PHE A 373 10.29 -12.98 -13.90
CA PHE A 373 9.71 -12.70 -15.21
C PHE A 373 8.40 -11.92 -15.07
N TYR A 374 8.07 -11.11 -16.07
CA TYR A 374 6.80 -10.40 -16.13
C TYR A 374 5.77 -11.20 -16.92
N VAL A 375 4.54 -11.19 -16.43
CA VAL A 375 3.38 -11.82 -17.09
C VAL A 375 2.31 -10.79 -17.44
N LYS A 376 1.44 -11.13 -18.39
CA LYS A 376 0.25 -10.35 -18.75
C LYS A 376 -0.94 -11.30 -18.81
N ASN A 377 -2.10 -10.84 -18.36
CA ASN A 377 -3.38 -11.53 -18.54
C ASN A 377 -4.04 -11.12 -19.87
N ALA A 378 -3.27 -11.27 -20.94
CA ALA A 378 -3.70 -10.94 -22.29
C ALA A 378 -3.16 -11.95 -23.29
N ASP A 379 -3.83 -12.08 -24.43
CA ASP A 379 -3.33 -12.84 -25.56
C ASP A 379 -2.23 -12.07 -26.33
N VAL A 380 -1.66 -12.70 -27.35
CA VAL A 380 -0.62 -12.11 -28.22
C VAL A 380 -1.04 -10.81 -28.90
N ASP A 381 -2.34 -10.56 -29.07
CA ASP A 381 -2.92 -9.35 -29.66
C ASP A 381 -3.30 -8.30 -28.60
N GLY A 382 -3.09 -8.61 -27.31
CA GLY A 382 -3.41 -7.73 -26.19
C GLY A 382 -4.88 -7.79 -25.74
N ASN A 383 -5.66 -8.76 -26.20
CA ASN A 383 -7.04 -8.94 -25.73
C ASN A 383 -7.03 -9.57 -24.33
N TYR A 384 -7.95 -9.13 -23.47
CA TYR A 384 -8.06 -9.59 -22.09
C TYR A 384 -8.30 -11.10 -22.01
N LEU A 385 -7.52 -11.76 -21.16
CA LEU A 385 -7.74 -13.13 -20.71
C LEU A 385 -8.08 -13.11 -19.21
N ASP A 386 -9.08 -13.89 -18.84
CA ASP A 386 -9.50 -14.07 -17.44
C ASP A 386 -8.38 -14.75 -16.63
N PRO A 387 -7.76 -14.07 -15.64
CA PRO A 387 -6.68 -14.62 -14.83
C PRO A 387 -7.05 -15.91 -14.08
N GLU A 388 -8.31 -16.10 -13.72
CA GLU A 388 -8.78 -17.30 -13.00
C GLU A 388 -8.76 -18.55 -13.87
N LYS A 389 -8.68 -18.36 -15.19
CA LYS A 389 -8.52 -19.41 -16.19
C LYS A 389 -7.08 -19.52 -16.71
N MET A 390 -6.15 -18.76 -16.12
CA MET A 390 -4.74 -18.75 -16.48
C MET A 390 -3.88 -19.45 -15.44
N TYR A 391 -2.86 -20.13 -15.93
CA TYR A 391 -1.78 -20.67 -15.11
C TYR A 391 -0.48 -20.67 -15.92
N TYR A 392 0.64 -20.99 -15.29
CA TYR A 392 1.89 -21.22 -15.99
C TYR A 392 2.58 -22.49 -15.54
N ASN A 393 3.31 -23.09 -16.48
CA ASN A 393 4.17 -24.23 -16.23
C ASN A 393 5.62 -23.80 -16.34
N VAL A 394 6.47 -24.38 -15.48
CA VAL A 394 7.92 -24.22 -15.54
C VAL A 394 8.53 -25.54 -15.97
N TYR A 395 9.45 -25.51 -16.91
CA TYR A 395 10.23 -26.68 -17.34
C TYR A 395 11.69 -26.36 -17.07
N VAL A 396 12.42 -27.24 -16.40
CA VAL A 396 13.82 -27.02 -16.04
C VAL A 396 14.73 -27.89 -16.87
N ASN A 397 15.90 -27.37 -17.23
CA ASN A 397 16.89 -28.06 -18.06
C ASN A 397 16.23 -28.56 -19.37
N ASP A 398 16.54 -29.78 -19.78
CA ASP A 398 15.98 -30.42 -20.97
C ASP A 398 14.70 -31.22 -20.69
N SER A 399 14.06 -31.03 -19.53
CA SER A 399 12.82 -31.73 -19.17
C SER A 399 11.67 -31.34 -20.11
N THR A 400 10.91 -32.35 -20.55
CA THR A 400 9.66 -32.19 -21.30
C THR A 400 8.43 -32.18 -20.39
N GLU A 401 8.60 -32.57 -19.12
CA GLU A 401 7.55 -32.52 -18.10
C GLU A 401 7.68 -31.25 -17.25
N PRO A 402 6.56 -30.63 -16.81
CA PRO A 402 6.60 -29.50 -15.89
C PRO A 402 7.31 -29.85 -14.58
N PHE A 403 8.13 -28.93 -14.09
CA PHE A 403 8.75 -28.99 -12.78
C PHE A 403 7.66 -29.05 -11.71
N LYS A 404 7.77 -30.06 -10.85
CA LYS A 404 6.84 -30.29 -9.75
C LYS A 404 7.41 -29.72 -8.46
N PHE A 405 6.83 -28.61 -8.02
CA PHE A 405 7.11 -28.03 -6.72
C PHE A 405 6.47 -28.90 -5.63
N LYS A 406 7.22 -29.21 -4.57
CA LYS A 406 6.75 -30.08 -3.47
C LYS A 406 6.98 -29.41 -2.13
N LYS A 407 5.90 -29.26 -1.38
CA LYS A 407 5.94 -28.75 -0.02
C LYS A 407 6.65 -29.74 0.89
N SER A 408 7.54 -29.23 1.73
CA SER A 408 8.18 -29.98 2.81
C SER A 408 8.40 -29.07 4.03
N ALA A 409 8.92 -29.62 5.12
CA ALA A 409 9.23 -28.82 6.30
C ALA A 409 10.32 -27.76 6.05
N SER A 410 11.23 -28.01 5.09
CA SER A 410 12.41 -27.16 4.81
C SER A 410 12.35 -26.41 3.48
N GLN A 411 11.49 -26.83 2.54
CA GLN A 411 11.36 -26.23 1.22
C GLN A 411 9.89 -25.98 0.92
N TYR A 412 9.56 -24.78 0.43
CA TYR A 412 8.21 -24.43 0.00
C TYR A 412 7.14 -24.60 1.09
N ASN A 413 7.53 -24.47 2.36
CA ASN A 413 6.67 -24.75 3.53
C ASN A 413 5.43 -23.82 3.61
N TYR A 414 5.46 -22.68 2.91
CA TYR A 414 4.35 -21.72 2.84
C TYR A 414 3.38 -21.96 1.68
N MET A 415 3.63 -22.96 0.80
CA MET A 415 2.69 -23.32 -0.26
C MET A 415 1.31 -23.69 0.29
N HIS A 416 0.26 -23.36 -0.47
CA HIS A 416 -1.12 -23.71 -0.12
C HIS A 416 -1.41 -25.20 -0.30
N GLU A 417 -0.79 -25.82 -1.31
CA GLU A 417 -0.96 -27.22 -1.67
C GLU A 417 0.33 -28.02 -1.45
N ASP A 418 0.22 -29.35 -1.34
CA ASP A 418 1.36 -30.24 -1.10
C ASP A 418 2.29 -30.38 -2.31
N GLU A 419 1.73 -30.33 -3.52
CA GLU A 419 2.49 -30.31 -4.76
C GLU A 419 1.80 -29.47 -5.84
N MET A 420 2.59 -28.86 -6.73
CA MET A 420 2.07 -27.99 -7.79
C MET A 420 2.93 -28.06 -9.05
N THR A 421 2.29 -28.16 -10.21
CA THR A 421 2.92 -28.06 -11.55
C THR A 421 2.27 -26.98 -12.41
N ASN A 422 0.95 -26.83 -12.31
CA ASN A 422 0.17 -25.75 -12.89
C ASN A 422 0.07 -24.63 -11.85
N ILE A 423 0.91 -23.61 -11.97
CA ILE A 423 0.93 -22.51 -11.01
C ILE A 423 -0.13 -21.49 -11.43
N PRO A 424 -1.22 -21.28 -10.66
CA PRO A 424 -2.26 -20.31 -11.03
C PRO A 424 -1.67 -18.92 -11.26
N PHE A 425 -2.26 -18.14 -12.18
CA PHE A 425 -1.70 -16.85 -12.61
C PHE A 425 -1.45 -15.86 -11.45
N ASN A 426 -2.35 -15.83 -10.47
CA ASN A 426 -2.29 -14.96 -9.29
C ASN A 426 -1.70 -15.66 -8.05
N TYR A 427 -1.12 -16.84 -8.21
CA TYR A 427 -0.62 -17.60 -7.07
C TYR A 427 0.59 -16.92 -6.42
N GLN A 428 0.49 -16.71 -5.12
CA GLN A 428 1.61 -16.43 -4.22
C GLN A 428 1.48 -17.36 -3.02
N ASP A 429 2.61 -17.71 -2.40
CA ASP A 429 2.57 -18.45 -1.13
C ASP A 429 2.11 -17.54 0.04
N ASN A 430 1.85 -18.15 1.21
CA ASN A 430 1.35 -17.44 2.39
C ASN A 430 2.28 -16.31 2.90
N ARG A 431 3.56 -16.31 2.52
CA ARG A 431 4.55 -15.31 2.93
C ARG A 431 5.01 -14.42 1.76
N ASN A 432 4.52 -14.65 0.56
CA ASN A 432 4.98 -14.03 -0.69
C ASN A 432 6.50 -14.18 -0.86
N TYR A 433 7.04 -15.39 -0.62
CA TYR A 433 8.47 -15.66 -0.49
C TYR A 433 9.05 -16.49 -1.64
N ASP A 434 8.72 -17.79 -1.70
CA ASP A 434 9.19 -18.73 -2.73
C ASP A 434 8.43 -18.55 -4.04
N PHE A 435 7.13 -18.25 -3.94
CA PHE A 435 6.27 -17.84 -5.03
C PHE A 435 5.83 -16.42 -4.77
N LYS A 436 6.60 -15.48 -5.31
CA LYS A 436 6.40 -14.07 -5.05
C LYS A 436 5.74 -13.34 -6.22
N VAL A 437 4.72 -12.56 -5.90
CA VAL A 437 4.00 -11.68 -6.81
C VAL A 437 4.24 -10.23 -6.39
N ILE A 438 4.67 -9.41 -7.35
CA ILE A 438 4.70 -7.94 -7.24
C ILE A 438 4.11 -7.41 -8.54
N ASP A 439 2.86 -6.94 -8.50
CA ASP A 439 2.11 -6.55 -9.70
C ASP A 439 2.17 -7.67 -10.78
N ASN A 440 2.80 -7.38 -11.92
CA ASN A 440 2.99 -8.32 -13.02
C ASN A 440 4.26 -9.15 -12.95
N LEU A 441 5.14 -8.88 -11.98
CA LEU A 441 6.35 -9.66 -11.76
C LEU A 441 6.00 -10.94 -11.00
N ARG A 442 6.57 -12.05 -11.46
CA ARG A 442 6.61 -13.33 -10.77
C ARG A 442 8.07 -13.62 -10.42
N ILE A 443 8.33 -14.07 -9.20
CA ILE A 443 9.63 -14.55 -8.77
C ILE A 443 9.45 -15.94 -8.16
N LEU A 444 10.20 -16.90 -8.70
CA LEU A 444 10.19 -18.30 -8.27
C LEU A 444 11.54 -18.66 -7.67
N HIS A 445 11.53 -19.27 -6.49
CA HIS A 445 12.71 -19.87 -5.87
C HIS A 445 12.83 -21.34 -6.20
N PHE A 446 14.07 -21.79 -6.43
CA PHE A 446 14.41 -23.19 -6.63
C PHE A 446 15.46 -23.63 -5.61
N TYR A 447 15.20 -24.77 -4.99
CA TYR A 447 16.13 -25.41 -4.05
C TYR A 447 16.96 -26.55 -4.70
N ASP A 448 16.75 -26.79 -5.99
CA ASP A 448 17.55 -27.75 -6.77
C ASP A 448 18.69 -27.02 -7.50
N ASN A 449 19.90 -27.13 -6.95
CA ASN A 449 21.10 -26.49 -7.48
C ASN A 449 21.55 -27.03 -8.84
N SER A 450 20.94 -28.11 -9.34
CA SER A 450 21.25 -28.66 -10.67
C SER A 450 20.53 -27.95 -11.82
N ILE A 451 19.61 -27.03 -11.52
CA ILE A 451 18.88 -26.26 -12.52
C ILE A 451 19.81 -25.22 -13.14
N THR A 452 20.06 -25.33 -14.44
CA THR A 452 20.86 -24.37 -15.23
C THR A 452 20.04 -23.64 -16.27
N THR A 453 18.90 -24.19 -16.68
CA THR A 453 17.93 -23.51 -17.55
C THR A 453 16.51 -23.67 -17.05
N ALA A 454 15.67 -22.70 -17.36
CA ALA A 454 14.24 -22.72 -17.06
C ALA A 454 13.45 -22.18 -18.25
N LYS A 455 12.32 -22.81 -18.56
CA LYS A 455 11.35 -22.37 -19.56
C LYS A 455 10.01 -22.13 -18.89
N VAL A 456 9.35 -21.02 -19.21
CA VAL A 456 8.02 -20.69 -18.67
C VAL A 456 7.03 -20.61 -19.82
N VAL A 457 5.93 -21.35 -19.70
CA VAL A 457 4.83 -21.34 -20.67
C VAL A 457 3.56 -20.89 -19.96
N MET A 458 2.95 -19.81 -20.45
CA MET A 458 1.63 -19.38 -19.99
C MET A 458 0.57 -20.25 -20.66
N VAL A 459 -0.47 -20.59 -19.90
CA VAL A 459 -1.59 -21.39 -20.35
C VAL A 459 -2.90 -20.71 -20.00
N TYR A 460 -3.84 -20.74 -20.93
CA TYR A 460 -5.23 -20.35 -20.71
C TYR A 460 -6.15 -21.52 -21.06
N GLU A 461 -7.07 -21.85 -20.15
CA GLU A 461 -8.02 -22.94 -20.34
C GLU A 461 -9.46 -22.46 -20.14
N ALA A 462 -10.24 -22.46 -21.22
CA ALA A 462 -11.65 -22.08 -21.20
C ALA A 462 -12.43 -22.93 -22.21
N ASP A 463 -13.68 -23.25 -21.87
CA ASP A 463 -14.61 -23.97 -22.75
C ASP A 463 -14.01 -25.25 -23.35
N SER A 464 -13.27 -26.00 -22.53
CA SER A 464 -12.56 -27.23 -22.90
C SER A 464 -11.48 -27.05 -23.99
N LYS A 465 -11.06 -25.81 -24.26
CA LYS A 465 -9.91 -25.49 -25.10
C LYS A 465 -8.73 -25.04 -24.26
N LYS A 466 -7.53 -25.44 -24.68
CA LYS A 466 -6.27 -25.07 -24.06
C LYS A 466 -5.43 -24.27 -25.05
N TYR A 467 -4.93 -23.13 -24.61
CA TYR A 467 -4.08 -22.24 -25.37
C TYR A 467 -2.77 -22.03 -24.62
N SER A 468 -1.64 -22.06 -25.31
CA SER A 468 -0.31 -21.91 -24.71
C SER A 468 0.46 -20.79 -25.41
N SER A 469 1.24 -20.02 -24.64
CA SER A 469 2.18 -19.05 -25.20
C SER A 469 3.38 -19.74 -25.86
N GLU A 470 4.14 -19.00 -26.66
CA GLU A 470 5.54 -19.34 -26.87
C GLU A 470 6.30 -19.34 -25.52
N PRO A 471 7.34 -20.17 -25.34
CA PRO A 471 8.06 -20.25 -24.08
C PRO A 471 8.99 -19.05 -23.88
N LEU A 472 8.97 -18.47 -22.68
CA LEU A 472 10.13 -17.74 -22.16
C LEU A 472 11.24 -18.75 -21.87
N VAL A 473 12.48 -18.48 -22.28
CA VAL A 473 13.65 -19.32 -21.97
C VAL A 473 14.68 -18.49 -21.21
N ALA A 474 15.15 -19.02 -20.08
CA ALA A 474 16.19 -18.44 -19.25
C ALA A 474 17.30 -19.46 -18.99
N SER A 475 18.55 -18.99 -19.00
CA SER A 475 19.72 -19.81 -18.71
C SER A 475 20.63 -19.07 -17.74
N LEU A 476 21.19 -19.79 -16.76
CA LEU A 476 22.21 -19.23 -15.90
C LEU A 476 23.45 -18.90 -16.73
N PRO A 477 24.19 -17.82 -16.40
CA PRO A 477 25.47 -17.58 -17.03
C PRO A 477 26.40 -18.77 -16.77
N PRO A 478 27.16 -19.22 -17.77
CA PRO A 478 28.07 -20.36 -17.61
C PRO A 478 29.07 -20.05 -16.49
N THR A 479 29.12 -20.93 -15.49
CA THR A 479 30.01 -20.80 -14.31
C THR A 479 31.43 -21.29 -14.60
N GLY A 480 31.75 -21.60 -15.86
CA GLY A 480 33.09 -21.99 -16.33
C GLY A 480 33.14 -22.18 -17.85
N ILE A 481 34.36 -22.35 -18.39
CA ILE A 481 34.57 -22.68 -19.81
C ILE A 481 34.08 -24.12 -20.03
N GLU A 482 32.89 -24.28 -20.63
CA GLU A 482 32.27 -25.60 -20.84
C GLU A 482 33.03 -26.49 -21.84
N SER A 483 33.90 -25.91 -22.67
CA SER A 483 34.96 -26.64 -23.39
C SER A 483 35.93 -25.66 -24.08
N ALA A 484 37.23 -25.95 -24.03
CA ALA A 484 38.19 -25.35 -24.96
C ALA A 484 38.26 -26.27 -26.19
N ASN A 485 37.66 -25.84 -27.30
CA ASN A 485 37.84 -26.50 -28.60
C ASN A 485 39.30 -26.34 -29.04
N PHE A 486 40.18 -27.28 -28.66
CA PHE A 486 41.50 -27.37 -29.25
C PHE A 486 41.34 -27.98 -30.65
N ASN A 487 41.45 -27.13 -31.68
CA ASN A 487 41.59 -27.58 -33.06
C ASN A 487 42.80 -28.53 -33.14
N LYS A 488 42.54 -29.82 -33.35
CA LYS A 488 43.53 -30.92 -33.41
C LYS A 488 44.29 -30.97 -34.75
N ALA A 489 44.49 -29.80 -35.38
CA ALA A 489 45.30 -29.65 -36.59
C ALA A 489 46.58 -28.90 -36.20
N THR A 490 47.56 -29.65 -35.70
CA THR A 490 48.83 -29.07 -35.27
C THR A 490 49.72 -28.83 -36.49
N THR A 491 49.89 -27.57 -36.88
CA THR A 491 50.90 -27.18 -37.87
C THR A 491 52.25 -27.04 -37.18
N GLU A 492 53.27 -27.71 -37.70
CA GLU A 492 54.65 -27.62 -37.21
C GLU A 492 55.45 -26.57 -38.00
N LYS A 493 56.31 -25.83 -37.30
CA LYS A 493 57.36 -24.98 -37.86
C LYS A 493 58.72 -25.49 -37.38
N TYR A 494 59.68 -25.54 -38.30
CA TYR A 494 61.02 -26.05 -38.04
C TYR A 494 62.01 -24.89 -37.91
N TYR A 495 62.96 -25.03 -37.00
CA TYR A 495 64.00 -24.03 -36.75
C TYR A 495 65.37 -24.70 -36.58
N THR A 496 66.43 -23.99 -36.95
CA THR A 496 67.80 -24.33 -36.58
C THR A 496 68.05 -24.01 -35.11
N ILE A 497 69.14 -24.53 -34.53
CA ILE A 497 69.51 -24.30 -33.12
C ILE A 497 69.80 -22.82 -32.80
N ASP A 498 70.21 -22.02 -33.78
CA ASP A 498 70.40 -20.57 -33.68
C ASP A 498 69.09 -19.78 -33.90
N GLY A 499 67.95 -20.46 -34.07
CA GLY A 499 66.61 -19.87 -34.07
C GLY A 499 66.09 -19.40 -35.43
N ARG A 500 66.76 -19.72 -36.55
CA ARG A 500 66.27 -19.40 -37.89
C ARG A 500 65.22 -20.40 -38.34
N GLN A 501 64.10 -19.90 -38.89
CA GLN A 501 63.04 -20.76 -39.41
C GLN A 501 63.47 -21.43 -40.72
N ILE A 502 63.22 -22.74 -40.83
CA ILE A 502 63.49 -23.56 -42.02
C ILE A 502 62.20 -24.22 -42.48
N GLN A 503 62.08 -24.47 -43.79
CA GLN A 503 60.85 -25.03 -44.36
C GLN A 503 60.71 -26.54 -44.17
N LYS A 504 61.82 -27.25 -43.92
CA LYS A 504 61.87 -28.68 -43.65
C LYS A 504 63.04 -29.01 -42.74
N LEU A 505 62.98 -30.13 -42.04
CA LEU A 505 64.08 -30.62 -41.20
C LEU A 505 65.36 -30.82 -42.02
N GLN A 506 66.50 -30.45 -41.44
CA GLN A 506 67.83 -30.59 -42.04
C GLN A 506 68.64 -31.66 -41.30
N LYS A 507 69.69 -32.20 -41.94
CA LYS A 507 70.61 -33.15 -41.29
C LYS A 507 71.24 -32.51 -40.05
N GLY A 508 71.20 -33.19 -38.91
CA GLY A 508 71.60 -32.67 -37.60
C GLY A 508 70.42 -32.36 -36.68
N LEU A 509 70.68 -31.57 -35.63
CA LEU A 509 69.69 -31.20 -34.61
C LEU A 509 68.81 -30.03 -35.07
N ASN A 510 67.48 -30.22 -35.00
CA ASN A 510 66.46 -29.24 -35.35
C ASN A 510 65.54 -28.99 -34.16
N ILE A 511 64.93 -27.80 -34.10
CA ILE A 511 63.88 -27.46 -33.15
C ILE A 511 62.54 -27.44 -33.89
N VAL A 512 61.56 -28.22 -33.43
CA VAL A 512 60.20 -28.26 -33.98
C VAL A 512 59.28 -27.57 -32.99
N LYS A 513 58.55 -26.56 -33.47
CA LYS A 513 57.50 -25.87 -32.70
C LYS A 513 56.15 -26.16 -33.31
N SER A 514 55.25 -26.66 -32.50
CA SER A 514 53.88 -26.98 -32.88
C SER A 514 52.95 -25.80 -32.57
N SER A 515 51.88 -25.64 -33.34
CA SER A 515 50.87 -24.59 -33.08
C SER A 515 50.10 -24.78 -31.77
N ASP A 516 50.21 -25.95 -31.13
CA ASP A 516 49.71 -26.20 -29.76
C ASP A 516 50.65 -25.70 -28.65
N GLY A 517 51.75 -25.01 -29.02
CA GLY A 517 52.72 -24.46 -28.09
C GLY A 517 53.83 -25.42 -27.67
N THR A 518 53.76 -26.70 -28.06
CA THR A 518 54.82 -27.67 -27.75
C THR A 518 56.08 -27.42 -28.57
N THR A 519 57.24 -27.63 -27.95
CA THR A 519 58.55 -27.52 -28.62
C THR A 519 59.38 -28.76 -28.35
N ARG A 520 59.93 -29.38 -29.41
CA ARG A 520 60.77 -30.58 -29.30
C ARG A 520 62.04 -30.48 -30.15
N LYS A 521 63.06 -31.24 -29.78
CA LYS A 521 64.32 -31.37 -30.53
C LYS A 521 64.32 -32.65 -31.35
N VAL A 522 64.67 -32.56 -32.63
CA VAL A 522 64.69 -33.72 -33.56
C VAL A 522 66.05 -33.79 -34.25
N ILE A 523 66.72 -34.94 -34.17
CA ILE A 523 67.97 -35.20 -34.89
C ILE A 523 67.65 -35.99 -36.16
N VAL A 524 67.93 -35.41 -37.32
CA VAL A 524 67.86 -36.10 -38.61
C VAL A 524 69.26 -36.60 -38.96
N LYS A 525 69.43 -37.91 -39.10
CA LYS A 525 70.73 -38.54 -39.35
C LYS A 525 71.24 -38.35 -40.77
#